data_AF-A0A8B8XR98-F1
#
_entry.id   AF-A0A8B8XR98-F1
#
_cell.length_a   1.000
_cell.length_b   1.000
_cell.length_c   1.000
_cell.angle_alpha   90.00
_cell.angle_beta   90.00
_cell.angle_gamma   90.00
#
_symmetry.space_group_name_H-M   'P 1'
#
loop_
_entity.id
_entity.type
_entity.pdbx_description
1 polymer ?
#
loop_
_entity_poly.entity_id
_entity_poly.type
_entity_poly.pdbx_seq_one_letter_code
_entity_poly.pdbx_strand_id
1 'polypeptide(L)'
;MDQLEKDKRFLTAQLQEMKNQSLNLFQRRDEMDELEGFQQQELSKVKHMLLKKEESLGKMEQELEARTRELSRTQEELMISNQMSADLSQKIEELQRNYSTLEEQRDHVTASKTGAENKITALEQKEEELQAFIQQLSIDLQKATAETQEKEKLITHLQEKVASLEKRLEQNLSGEEHVQELLKEKTLAEQNLEDTRQQLLAARSSQANAIDSLETRVKELEQSLQASEEKLKQSSDVVTAQEAQIQELASANKESSCAQQQVLALEQQCTEQIHTLEAQLSALERARAADHAAAERKVRELEQENAGLKESKNECEHSLQHHQLELKKLKEEWSQREIVSVAMAQALEEVRKQREEFQQQAANLIAIEGEKEQSLQEKTEVILQKEQEILQLKKGHDSALLQMRQLQSELEALRGLRAEESEAAAAREDLLRLRGQEQGAVLSVSEPHVTSRAGQDPTYQLPAAEGIPNGEMGTAMDLGQLQKEKQDLEQQLLEKNKTIKQMQQRMLELKKTLQKELKIRPDNELFEVREKPGPEMPNMAPSVTNNADLTDAREINFEYLKHVVLKFMSCRESEAFHLIKAVSVLLNFSQEEENMLKETLEYKMSWFGSKPAPKGSIRPSISNPRIPWS
;
A
#
# COMPACT_ATOMS: atom_id res chain seq x y z
N MET A 1 -53.43 -80.19 8.87
CA MET A 1 -52.19 -80.13 9.69
C MET A 1 -51.02 -79.61 8.86
N ASP A 2 -50.71 -80.22 7.72
CA ASP A 2 -49.54 -79.85 6.89
C ASP A 2 -49.52 -78.40 6.36
N GLN A 3 -50.65 -77.83 5.95
CA GLN A 3 -50.72 -76.44 5.49
C GLN A 3 -50.43 -75.45 6.62
N LEU A 4 -50.99 -75.71 7.80
CA LEU A 4 -50.79 -74.91 9.01
C LEU A 4 -49.32 -74.94 9.48
N GLU A 5 -48.64 -76.07 9.32
CA GLU A 5 -47.19 -76.17 9.58
C GLU A 5 -46.35 -75.39 8.56
N LYS A 6 -46.72 -75.40 7.28
CA LYS A 6 -46.04 -74.60 6.24
C LYS A 6 -46.18 -73.11 6.51
N ASP A 7 -47.39 -72.65 6.82
CA ASP A 7 -47.67 -71.25 7.14
C ASP A 7 -46.95 -70.82 8.42
N LYS A 8 -46.91 -71.68 9.44
CA LYS A 8 -46.12 -71.45 10.67
C LYS A 8 -44.63 -71.29 10.36
N ARG A 9 -44.05 -72.15 9.52
CA ARG A 9 -42.62 -72.06 9.13
C ARG A 9 -42.33 -70.80 8.32
N PHE A 10 -43.21 -70.42 7.39
CA PHE A 10 -43.08 -69.18 6.61
C PHE A 10 -43.15 -67.94 7.50
N LEU A 11 -44.17 -67.85 8.37
CA LEU A 11 -44.31 -66.73 9.32
C LEU A 11 -43.14 -66.66 10.30
N THR A 12 -42.61 -67.81 10.75
CA THR A 12 -41.43 -67.85 11.63
C THR A 12 -40.18 -67.37 10.88
N ALA A 13 -40.00 -67.75 9.62
CA ALA A 13 -38.89 -67.28 8.79
C ALA A 13 -39.00 -65.77 8.51
N GLN A 14 -40.20 -65.28 8.19
CA GLN A 14 -40.46 -63.84 7.98
C GLN A 14 -40.24 -63.03 9.27
N LEU A 15 -40.65 -63.55 10.43
CA LEU A 15 -40.41 -62.92 11.73
C LEU A 15 -38.91 -62.88 12.07
N GLN A 16 -38.18 -63.95 11.76
CA GLN A 16 -36.72 -64.00 11.93
C GLN A 16 -36.00 -63.04 10.98
N GLU A 17 -36.46 -62.92 9.73
CA GLU A 17 -35.94 -61.96 8.76
C GLU A 17 -36.20 -60.51 9.20
N MET A 18 -37.43 -60.19 9.60
CA MET A 18 -37.79 -58.88 10.18
C MET A 18 -36.94 -58.56 11.41
N LYS A 19 -36.70 -59.54 12.28
CA LYS A 19 -35.83 -59.38 13.46
C LYS A 19 -34.39 -59.09 13.06
N ASN A 20 -33.85 -59.80 12.07
CA ASN A 20 -32.51 -59.57 11.55
C ASN A 20 -32.40 -58.21 10.85
N GLN A 21 -33.41 -57.79 10.10
CA GLN A 21 -33.47 -56.47 9.47
C GLN A 21 -33.52 -55.36 10.53
N SER A 22 -34.34 -55.52 11.57
CA SER A 22 -34.39 -54.59 12.71
C SER A 22 -33.06 -54.48 13.44
N LEU A 23 -32.35 -55.60 13.63
CA LEU A 23 -31.02 -55.60 14.25
C LEU A 23 -29.99 -54.87 13.38
N ASN A 24 -30.00 -55.11 12.07
CA ASN A 24 -29.13 -54.41 11.12
C ASN A 24 -29.43 -52.90 11.11
N LEU A 25 -30.70 -52.47 11.13
CA LEU A 25 -31.06 -51.06 11.19
C LEU A 25 -30.59 -50.38 12.48
N PHE A 26 -30.64 -51.10 13.61
CA PHE A 26 -30.11 -50.60 14.88
C PHE A 26 -28.59 -50.45 14.82
N GLN A 27 -27.86 -51.46 14.33
CA GLN A 27 -26.42 -51.37 14.12
C GLN A 27 -26.02 -50.24 13.18
N ARG A 28 -26.75 -50.05 12.07
CA ARG A 28 -26.52 -48.92 11.16
C ARG A 28 -26.77 -47.57 11.81
N ARG A 29 -27.72 -47.48 12.74
CA ARG A 29 -27.98 -46.26 13.50
C ARG A 29 -26.86 -45.99 14.49
N ASP A 30 -26.40 -47.01 15.22
CA ASP A 30 -25.26 -46.89 16.13
C ASP A 30 -23.98 -46.45 15.37
N GLU A 31 -23.69 -47.08 14.21
CA GLU A 31 -22.58 -46.68 13.33
C GLU A 31 -22.68 -45.23 12.87
N MET A 32 -23.90 -44.76 12.56
CA MET A 32 -24.15 -43.39 12.12
C MET A 32 -23.94 -42.40 13.28
N ASP A 33 -24.44 -42.71 14.47
CA ASP A 33 -24.27 -41.88 15.66
C ASP A 33 -22.78 -41.79 16.06
N GLU A 34 -22.01 -42.88 15.93
CA GLU A 34 -20.55 -42.88 16.11
C GLU A 34 -19.85 -41.97 15.09
N LEU A 35 -20.22 -42.07 13.81
CA LEU A 35 -19.68 -41.21 12.75
C LEU A 35 -20.01 -39.73 12.96
N GLU A 36 -21.24 -39.40 13.38
CA GLU A 36 -21.61 -38.04 13.76
C GLU A 36 -20.79 -37.54 14.95
N GLY A 37 -20.53 -38.39 15.94
CA GLY A 37 -19.64 -38.10 17.06
C GLY A 37 -18.21 -37.76 16.62
N PHE A 38 -17.64 -38.55 15.71
CA PHE A 38 -16.31 -38.27 15.14
C PHE A 38 -16.29 -36.98 14.33
N GLN A 39 -17.32 -36.72 13.51
CA GLN A 39 -17.43 -35.48 12.75
C GLN A 39 -17.50 -34.26 13.67
N GLN A 40 -18.29 -34.32 14.75
CA GLN A 40 -18.40 -33.23 15.71
C GLN A 40 -17.08 -33.00 16.46
N GLN A 41 -16.34 -34.06 16.78
CA GLN A 41 -15.02 -33.97 17.39
C GLN A 41 -14.02 -33.30 16.44
N GLU A 42 -13.94 -33.74 15.18
CA GLU A 42 -13.05 -33.16 14.18
C GLU A 42 -13.41 -31.69 13.88
N LEU A 43 -14.69 -31.36 13.77
CA LEU A 43 -15.16 -29.98 13.61
C LEU A 43 -14.72 -29.11 14.79
N SER A 44 -14.82 -29.62 16.02
CA SER A 44 -14.40 -28.90 17.23
C SER A 44 -12.88 -28.68 17.25
N LYS A 45 -12.08 -29.66 16.83
CA LYS A 45 -10.62 -29.52 16.70
C LYS A 45 -10.26 -28.48 15.64
N VAL A 46 -10.88 -28.52 14.47
CA VAL A 46 -10.67 -27.54 13.40
C VAL A 46 -11.04 -26.14 13.88
N LYS A 47 -12.18 -25.97 14.54
CA LYS A 47 -12.60 -24.69 15.12
C LYS A 47 -11.59 -24.15 16.13
N HIS A 48 -11.10 -25.01 17.03
CA HIS A 48 -10.08 -24.59 18.00
C HIS A 48 -8.76 -24.20 17.32
N MET A 49 -8.31 -24.95 16.32
CA MET A 49 -7.12 -24.61 15.56
C MET A 49 -7.27 -23.29 14.82
N LEU A 50 -8.42 -23.04 14.18
CA LEU A 50 -8.70 -21.79 13.49
C LEU A 50 -8.71 -20.61 14.45
N LEU A 51 -9.43 -20.72 15.57
CA LEU A 51 -9.50 -19.66 16.57
C LEU A 51 -8.11 -19.34 17.15
N LYS A 52 -7.29 -20.35 17.42
CA LYS A 52 -5.90 -20.15 17.88
C LYS A 52 -5.02 -19.47 16.80
N LYS A 53 -5.25 -19.78 15.52
CA LYS A 53 -4.56 -19.13 14.41
C LYS A 53 -5.00 -17.69 14.22
N GLU A 54 -6.29 -17.40 14.34
CA GLU A 54 -6.84 -16.04 14.32
C GLU A 54 -6.28 -15.19 15.48
N GLU A 55 -6.23 -15.73 16.70
CA GLU A 55 -5.61 -15.04 17.84
C GLU A 55 -4.11 -14.77 17.62
N SER A 56 -3.39 -15.75 17.07
CA SER A 56 -1.97 -15.58 16.75
C SER A 56 -1.75 -14.56 15.64
N LEU A 57 -2.64 -14.51 14.65
CA LEU A 57 -2.58 -13.55 13.55
C LEU A 57 -2.84 -12.14 14.07
N GLY A 58 -3.88 -11.95 14.89
CA GLY A 58 -4.18 -10.65 15.50
C GLY A 58 -3.04 -10.11 16.37
N LYS A 59 -2.32 -10.98 17.10
CA LYS A 59 -1.10 -10.59 17.83
C LYS A 59 0.01 -10.12 16.90
N MET A 60 0.25 -10.85 15.81
CA MET A 60 1.27 -10.49 14.82
C MET A 60 0.91 -9.19 14.09
N GLU A 61 -0.37 -8.94 13.80
CA GLU A 61 -0.86 -7.69 13.22
C GLU A 61 -0.63 -6.51 14.17
N GLN A 62 -0.93 -6.66 15.47
CA GLN A 62 -0.68 -5.63 16.48
C GLN A 62 0.83 -5.33 16.64
N GLU A 63 1.67 -6.36 16.63
CA GLU A 63 3.12 -6.20 16.67
C GLU A 63 3.63 -5.48 15.42
N LEU A 64 3.13 -5.83 14.23
CA LEU A 64 3.49 -5.16 12.98
C LEU A 64 3.09 -3.68 12.99
N GLU A 65 1.89 -3.38 13.49
CA GLU A 65 1.42 -2.00 13.63
C GLU A 65 2.26 -1.22 14.65
N ALA A 66 2.64 -1.83 15.77
CA ALA A 66 3.55 -1.23 16.75
C ALA A 66 4.93 -0.93 16.15
N ARG A 67 5.50 -1.89 15.41
CA ARG A 67 6.78 -1.71 14.68
C ARG A 67 6.69 -0.63 13.62
N THR A 68 5.58 -0.54 12.91
CA THR A 68 5.36 0.51 11.91
C THR A 68 5.32 1.90 12.56
N ARG A 69 4.64 2.02 13.71
CA ARG A 69 4.62 3.26 14.50
C ARG A 69 6.02 3.62 15.04
N GLU A 70 6.76 2.65 15.56
CA GLU A 70 8.16 2.87 15.99
C GLU A 70 9.04 3.34 14.84
N LEU A 71 8.94 2.72 13.67
CA LEU A 71 9.70 3.09 12.47
C LEU A 71 9.36 4.51 12.01
N SER A 72 8.09 4.91 12.03
CA SER A 72 7.71 6.29 11.70
C SER A 72 8.33 7.31 12.66
N ARG A 73 8.36 7.02 13.97
CA ARG A 73 8.98 7.91 14.96
C ARG A 73 10.48 8.00 14.78
N THR A 74 11.18 6.89 14.56
CA THR A 74 12.63 6.92 14.34
C THR A 74 12.99 7.62 13.03
N GLN A 75 12.12 7.54 12.02
CA GLN A 75 12.28 8.29 10.77
C GLN A 75 12.10 9.80 10.99
N GLU A 76 11.13 10.23 11.80
CA GLU A 76 10.95 11.64 12.20
C GLU A 76 12.16 12.14 13.01
N GLU A 77 12.61 11.37 14.00
CA GLU A 77 13.80 11.71 14.80
C GLU A 77 15.06 11.81 13.94
N LEU A 78 15.24 10.91 12.97
CA LEU A 78 16.34 10.96 12.02
C LEU A 78 16.26 12.21 11.13
N MET A 79 15.07 12.59 10.68
CA MET A 79 14.86 13.81 9.89
C MET A 79 15.25 15.05 10.70
N ILE A 80 14.82 15.14 11.96
CA ILE A 80 15.19 16.24 12.86
C ILE A 80 16.69 16.28 13.11
N SER A 81 17.31 15.13 13.40
CA SER A 81 18.76 15.01 13.61
C SER A 81 19.56 15.42 12.38
N ASN A 82 19.12 15.00 11.18
CA ASN A 82 19.74 15.41 9.92
C ASN A 82 19.62 16.92 9.67
N GLN A 83 18.46 17.52 9.99
CA GLN A 83 18.28 18.96 9.89
C GLN A 83 19.23 19.71 10.84
N MET A 84 19.31 19.27 12.11
CA MET A 84 20.24 19.86 13.07
C MET A 84 21.70 19.71 12.64
N SER A 85 22.06 18.57 12.03
CA SER A 85 23.39 18.35 11.47
C SER A 85 23.69 19.32 10.32
N ALA A 86 22.72 19.53 9.41
CA ALA A 86 22.85 20.49 8.32
C ALA A 86 23.03 21.93 8.83
N ASP A 87 22.25 22.34 9.84
CA ASP A 87 22.36 23.66 10.46
C ASP A 87 23.73 23.85 11.14
N LEU A 88 24.24 22.82 11.82
CA LEU A 88 25.58 22.84 12.42
C LEU A 88 26.68 22.89 11.36
N SER A 89 26.57 22.14 10.27
CA SER A 89 27.50 22.20 9.14
C SER A 89 27.53 23.59 8.53
N GLN A 90 26.37 24.22 8.31
CA GLN A 90 26.30 25.60 7.83
C GLN A 90 27.01 26.56 8.80
N LYS A 91 26.80 26.39 10.11
CA LYS A 91 27.47 27.23 11.12
C LYS A 91 28.99 27.05 11.10
N ILE A 92 29.47 25.82 10.90
CA ILE A 92 30.90 25.54 10.76
C ILE A 92 31.47 26.23 9.52
N GLU A 93 30.78 26.16 8.38
CA GLU A 93 31.22 26.86 7.17
C GLU A 93 31.25 28.38 7.34
N GLU A 94 30.23 28.97 7.99
CA GLU A 94 30.23 30.40 8.32
C GLU A 94 31.41 30.78 9.21
N LEU A 95 31.68 29.99 10.25
CA LEU A 95 32.83 30.22 11.12
C LEU A 95 34.14 30.08 10.35
N GLN A 96 34.28 29.08 9.49
CA GLN A 96 35.46 28.91 8.65
C GLN A 96 35.69 30.11 7.73
N ARG A 97 34.66 30.61 7.05
CA ARG A 97 34.75 31.83 6.23
C ARG A 97 35.21 33.03 7.06
N ASN A 98 34.64 33.21 8.25
CA ASN A 98 35.04 34.29 9.17
C ASN A 98 36.50 34.16 9.63
N TYR A 99 36.96 32.95 9.94
CA TYR A 99 38.35 32.69 10.30
C TYR A 99 39.30 33.03 9.15
N SER A 100 38.97 32.65 7.91
CA SER A 100 39.77 33.00 6.73
C SER A 100 39.85 34.52 6.53
N THR A 101 38.74 35.24 6.64
CA THR A 101 38.75 36.72 6.54
C THR A 101 39.57 37.37 7.66
N LEU A 102 39.47 36.89 8.89
CA LEU A 102 40.29 37.39 10.01
C LEU A 102 41.78 37.08 9.83
N GLU A 103 42.11 35.92 9.25
CA GLU A 103 43.48 35.55 8.89
C GLU A 103 44.04 36.48 7.81
N GLU A 104 43.30 36.75 6.74
CA GLU A 104 43.69 37.72 5.71
C GLU A 104 43.91 39.14 6.29
N GLN A 105 43.02 39.57 7.20
CA GLN A 105 43.17 40.85 7.89
C GLN A 105 44.42 40.90 8.78
N ARG A 106 44.69 39.83 9.53
CA ARG A 106 45.89 39.69 10.35
C ARG A 106 47.15 39.76 9.48
N ASP A 107 47.15 39.08 8.35
CA ASP A 107 48.30 39.02 7.45
C ASP A 107 48.54 40.39 6.80
N HIS A 108 47.48 41.10 6.41
CA HIS A 108 47.58 42.48 5.92
C HIS A 108 48.16 43.44 6.97
N VAL A 109 47.66 43.37 8.21
CA VAL A 109 48.17 44.19 9.32
C VAL A 109 49.63 43.84 9.62
N THR A 110 49.99 42.55 9.57
CA THR A 110 51.37 42.10 9.80
C THR A 110 52.30 42.62 8.71
N ALA A 111 51.90 42.53 7.43
CA ALA A 111 52.68 43.07 6.32
C ALA A 111 52.84 44.60 6.42
N SER A 112 51.78 45.32 6.77
CA SER A 112 51.85 46.77 7.00
C SER A 112 52.76 47.12 8.18
N LYS A 113 52.71 46.33 9.27
CA LYS A 113 53.57 46.51 10.44
C LYS A 113 55.04 46.29 10.08
N THR A 114 55.38 45.20 9.40
CA THR A 114 56.74 44.93 8.93
C THR A 114 57.21 46.02 7.95
N GLY A 115 56.34 46.49 7.06
CA GLY A 115 56.65 47.61 6.17
C GLY A 115 56.94 48.92 6.91
N ALA A 116 56.23 49.20 8.01
CA ALA A 116 56.51 50.34 8.87
C ALA A 116 57.80 50.17 9.68
N GLU A 117 58.05 48.99 10.23
CA GLU A 117 59.30 48.66 10.95
C GLU A 117 60.52 48.83 10.03
N ASN A 118 60.46 48.33 8.79
CA ASN A 118 61.54 48.52 7.81
C ASN A 118 61.79 50.01 7.50
N LYS A 119 60.74 50.83 7.41
CA LYS A 119 60.88 52.28 7.23
C LYS A 119 61.52 52.94 8.44
N ILE A 120 61.14 52.54 9.65
CA ILE A 120 61.76 53.04 10.89
C ILE A 120 63.25 52.69 10.89
N THR A 121 63.62 51.44 10.61
CA THR A 121 65.05 51.05 10.58
C THR A 121 65.86 51.81 9.52
N ALA A 122 65.26 52.12 8.37
CA ALA A 122 65.91 52.92 7.34
C ALA A 122 66.08 54.39 7.76
N LEU A 123 65.11 54.94 8.51
CA LEU A 123 65.20 56.28 9.07
C LEU A 123 66.24 56.34 10.20
N GLU A 124 66.31 55.33 11.07
CA GLU A 124 67.33 55.22 12.11
C GLU A 124 68.74 55.18 11.51
N GLN A 125 68.95 54.40 10.43
CA GLN A 125 70.23 54.38 9.70
C GLN A 125 70.57 55.76 9.10
N LYS A 126 69.58 56.46 8.54
CA LYS A 126 69.77 57.82 8.01
C LYS A 126 70.14 58.82 9.10
N GLU A 127 69.55 58.68 10.28
CA GLU A 127 69.87 59.50 11.45
C GLU A 127 71.32 59.26 11.90
N GLU A 128 71.76 58.00 11.99
CA GLU A 128 73.15 57.65 12.31
C GLU A 128 74.15 58.21 11.27
N GLU A 129 73.86 58.09 9.97
CA GLU A 129 74.66 58.68 8.88
C GLU A 129 74.80 60.20 9.03
N LEU A 130 73.68 60.90 9.29
CA LEU A 130 73.68 62.35 9.49
C LEU A 130 74.45 62.75 10.75
N GLN A 131 74.32 61.99 11.82
CA GLN A 131 75.04 62.25 13.07
C GLN A 131 76.56 62.07 12.89
N ALA A 132 76.99 61.05 12.13
CA ALA A 132 78.39 60.89 11.73
C ALA A 132 78.89 62.06 10.86
N PHE A 133 78.06 62.52 9.91
CA PHE A 133 78.40 63.68 9.08
C PHE A 133 78.55 64.97 9.90
N ILE A 134 77.67 65.22 10.87
CA ILE A 134 77.76 66.37 11.78
C ILE A 134 79.03 66.31 12.63
N GLN A 135 79.39 65.12 13.14
CA GLN A 135 80.64 64.94 13.88
C GLN A 135 81.86 65.24 13.01
N GLN A 136 81.88 64.74 11.77
CA GLN A 136 82.96 65.01 10.83
C GLN A 136 83.08 66.50 10.51
N LEU A 137 81.96 67.17 10.22
CA LEU A 137 81.94 68.61 9.94
C LEU A 137 82.43 69.43 11.14
N SER A 138 82.12 68.99 12.35
CA SER A 138 82.59 69.63 13.58
C SER A 138 84.11 69.52 13.74
N ILE A 139 84.68 68.35 13.40
CA ILE A 139 86.14 68.13 13.39
C ILE A 139 86.81 69.01 12.32
N ASP A 140 86.25 69.05 11.11
CA ASP A 140 86.79 69.86 10.02
C ASP A 140 86.74 71.35 10.34
N LEU A 141 85.66 71.81 10.97
CA LEU A 141 85.53 73.20 11.44
C LEU A 141 86.60 73.53 12.50
N GLN A 142 86.82 72.64 13.49
CA GLN A 142 87.87 72.82 14.50
C GLN A 142 89.26 72.91 13.85
N LYS A 143 89.54 72.04 12.87
CA LYS A 143 90.81 72.05 12.12
C LYS A 143 90.98 73.35 11.33
N ALA A 144 89.96 73.78 10.61
CA ALA A 144 89.98 75.04 9.86
C ALA A 144 90.23 76.24 10.78
N THR A 145 89.56 76.28 11.95
CA THR A 145 89.81 77.34 12.95
C THR A 145 91.25 77.36 13.45
N ALA A 146 91.85 76.19 13.69
CA ALA A 146 93.26 76.09 14.10
C ALA A 146 94.23 76.58 13.00
N GLU A 147 94.00 76.18 11.74
CA GLU A 147 94.79 76.67 10.60
C GLU A 147 94.67 78.19 10.40
N THR A 148 93.47 78.76 10.57
CA THR A 148 93.30 80.23 10.48
C THR A 148 94.10 80.94 11.57
N GLN A 149 94.09 80.45 12.81
CA GLN A 149 94.89 81.03 13.90
C GLN A 149 96.40 80.95 13.63
N GLU A 150 96.88 79.88 12.99
CA GLU A 150 98.28 79.75 12.59
C GLU A 150 98.67 80.74 11.49
N LYS A 151 97.82 80.90 10.46
CA LYS A 151 98.04 81.89 9.39
C LYS A 151 98.03 83.32 9.93
N GLU A 152 97.17 83.62 10.88
CA GLU A 152 97.09 84.94 11.51
C GLU A 152 98.41 85.31 12.22
N LYS A 153 99.00 84.36 12.96
CA LYS A 153 100.34 84.51 13.57
C LYS A 153 101.45 84.74 12.54
N LEU A 154 101.35 84.11 11.37
CA LEU A 154 102.34 84.30 10.30
C LEU A 154 102.23 85.70 9.68
N ILE A 155 101.01 86.19 9.47
CA ILE A 155 100.76 87.53 8.92
C ILE A 155 101.34 88.60 9.84
N THR A 156 101.12 88.51 11.16
CA THR A 156 101.67 89.48 12.11
C THR A 156 103.20 89.52 12.06
N HIS A 157 103.85 88.36 11.99
CA HIS A 157 105.32 88.27 11.88
C HIS A 157 105.84 88.91 10.56
N LEU A 158 105.15 88.70 9.44
CA LEU A 158 105.55 89.30 8.16
C LEU A 158 105.39 90.82 8.16
N GLN A 159 104.33 91.35 8.77
CA GLN A 159 104.11 92.80 8.89
C GLN A 159 105.24 93.49 9.67
N GLU A 160 105.72 92.91 10.77
CA GLU A 160 106.87 93.42 11.55
C GLU A 160 108.15 93.47 10.70
N LYS A 161 108.37 92.45 9.87
CA LYS A 161 109.54 92.35 9.00
C LYS A 161 109.53 93.41 7.90
N VAL A 162 108.37 93.68 7.30
CA VAL A 162 108.20 94.74 6.28
C VAL A 162 108.57 96.12 6.86
N ALA A 163 108.04 96.46 8.04
CA ALA A 163 108.36 97.73 8.70
C ALA A 163 109.87 97.91 8.98
N SER A 164 110.57 96.80 9.27
CA SER A 164 112.03 96.80 9.51
C SER A 164 112.86 97.03 8.23
N LEU A 165 112.33 96.62 7.08
CA LEU A 165 112.99 96.76 5.78
C LEU A 165 112.75 98.15 5.20
N GLU A 166 111.55 98.71 5.35
CA GLU A 166 111.21 100.07 4.95
C GLU A 166 112.13 101.11 5.61
N LYS A 167 112.40 100.95 6.92
CA LYS A 167 113.32 101.82 7.70
C LYS A 167 114.78 101.79 7.20
N ARG A 168 115.16 100.74 6.47
CA ARG A 168 116.53 100.54 5.94
C ARG A 168 116.71 101.15 4.56
N LEU A 169 115.61 101.42 3.85
CA LEU A 169 115.60 101.93 2.48
C LEU A 169 115.76 103.47 2.40
N GLU A 170 115.73 104.19 3.53
CA GLU A 170 115.63 105.66 3.59
C GLU A 170 116.96 106.46 3.50
N GLN A 171 118.13 105.86 3.30
CA GLN A 171 119.40 106.63 3.23
C GLN A 171 120.40 106.08 2.18
N ASN A 172 120.70 106.88 1.14
CA ASN A 172 121.84 106.74 0.20
C ASN A 172 122.25 108.17 -0.30
N LEU A 173 123.48 108.70 -0.10
CA LEU A 173 124.81 108.56 -0.78
C LEU A 173 124.99 109.43 -2.07
N SER A 174 126.23 109.88 -2.39
CA SER A 174 126.58 110.63 -3.64
C SER A 174 128.04 110.44 -4.13
N GLY A 175 128.28 110.35 -5.45
CA GLY A 175 129.38 111.08 -6.16
C GLY A 175 130.57 110.31 -6.78
N GLU A 176 131.46 109.71 -5.97
CA GLU A 176 132.42 108.65 -6.42
C GLU A 176 131.66 107.40 -6.94
N GLU A 177 130.35 107.50 -6.78
CA GLU A 177 129.30 106.66 -7.25
C GLU A 177 129.20 106.57 -8.75
N HIS A 178 129.63 107.51 -9.60
CA HIS A 178 129.35 107.42 -11.05
C HIS A 178 130.20 106.38 -11.79
N VAL A 179 131.46 106.20 -11.38
CA VAL A 179 132.36 105.18 -11.93
C VAL A 179 132.26 103.88 -11.16
N GLN A 180 132.03 103.98 -9.84
CA GLN A 180 131.34 102.90 -9.15
C GLN A 180 129.98 102.62 -9.78
N GLU A 181 129.28 103.53 -10.48
CA GLU A 181 127.91 103.33 -11.04
C GLU A 181 128.00 102.69 -12.37
N LEU A 182 129.10 102.87 -13.10
CA LEU A 182 129.34 102.16 -14.35
C LEU A 182 129.82 100.73 -14.07
N LEU A 183 130.65 100.54 -13.04
CA LEU A 183 130.90 99.22 -12.48
C LEU A 183 129.64 98.67 -11.79
N LYS A 184 128.83 99.50 -11.13
CA LYS A 184 127.54 99.11 -10.56
C LYS A 184 126.58 98.78 -11.67
N GLU A 185 126.57 99.46 -12.81
CA GLU A 185 125.71 99.24 -13.99
C GLU A 185 126.10 97.95 -14.67
N LYS A 186 127.41 97.66 -14.80
CA LYS A 186 127.87 96.35 -15.26
C LYS A 186 127.45 95.26 -14.28
N THR A 187 127.73 95.42 -12.99
CA THR A 187 127.27 94.44 -11.98
C THR A 187 125.75 94.38 -11.90
N LEU A 188 125.03 95.45 -12.24
CA LEU A 188 123.57 95.55 -12.24
C LEU A 188 123.00 94.95 -13.52
N ALA A 189 123.71 95.00 -14.64
CA ALA A 189 123.37 94.27 -15.86
C ALA A 189 123.63 92.76 -15.68
N GLU A 190 124.75 92.38 -15.06
CA GLU A 190 125.03 91.00 -14.65
C GLU A 190 124.01 90.50 -13.62
N GLN A 191 123.64 91.34 -12.64
CA GLN A 191 122.57 91.06 -11.68
C GLN A 191 121.22 90.97 -12.38
N ASN A 192 120.88 91.86 -13.31
CA ASN A 192 119.62 91.81 -14.07
C ASN A 192 119.54 90.55 -14.94
N LEU A 193 120.66 90.11 -15.50
CA LEU A 193 120.72 88.84 -16.24
C LEU A 193 120.51 87.64 -15.30
N GLU A 194 121.10 87.68 -14.10
CA GLU A 194 120.89 86.66 -13.08
C GLU A 194 119.45 86.68 -12.53
N ASP A 195 118.89 87.85 -12.31
CA ASP A 195 117.51 88.06 -11.86
C ASP A 195 116.52 87.57 -12.93
N THR A 196 116.76 87.86 -14.21
CA THR A 196 115.92 87.34 -15.31
C THR A 196 116.05 85.83 -15.44
N ARG A 197 117.24 85.24 -15.22
CA ARG A 197 117.39 83.77 -15.14
C ARG A 197 116.62 83.19 -13.96
N GLN A 198 116.70 83.80 -12.77
CA GLN A 198 115.97 83.37 -11.59
C GLN A 198 114.45 83.51 -11.78
N GLN A 199 113.98 84.59 -12.41
CA GLN A 199 112.58 84.78 -12.79
C GLN A 199 112.13 83.72 -13.80
N LEU A 200 112.96 83.37 -14.78
CA LEU A 200 112.64 82.33 -15.76
C LEU A 200 112.62 80.94 -15.12
N LEU A 201 113.54 80.65 -14.18
CA LEU A 201 113.50 79.43 -13.37
C LEU A 201 112.26 79.36 -12.48
N ALA A 202 111.87 80.46 -11.84
CA ALA A 202 110.66 80.56 -11.05
C ALA A 202 109.40 80.39 -11.92
N ALA A 203 109.35 81.01 -13.09
CA ALA A 203 108.28 80.84 -14.06
C ALA A 203 108.20 79.38 -14.54
N ARG A 204 109.34 78.77 -14.87
CA ARG A 204 109.41 77.36 -15.28
C ARG A 204 108.96 76.41 -14.16
N SER A 205 109.33 76.68 -12.90
CA SER A 205 108.86 75.92 -11.75
C SER A 205 107.36 76.10 -11.52
N SER A 206 106.83 77.31 -11.65
CA SER A 206 105.38 77.56 -11.55
C SER A 206 104.59 76.88 -12.67
N GLN A 207 105.15 76.85 -13.88
CA GLN A 207 104.56 76.16 -15.03
C GLN A 207 104.58 74.64 -14.83
N ALA A 208 105.66 74.07 -14.31
CA ALA A 208 105.72 72.65 -13.95
C ALA A 208 104.64 72.30 -12.91
N ASN A 209 104.52 73.08 -11.85
CA ASN A 209 103.47 72.87 -10.83
C ASN A 209 102.06 72.99 -11.42
N ALA A 210 101.84 73.92 -12.36
CA ALA A 210 100.56 74.07 -13.06
C ALA A 210 100.26 72.85 -13.94
N ILE A 211 101.25 72.32 -14.66
CA ILE A 211 101.13 71.08 -15.46
C ILE A 211 100.80 69.90 -14.54
N ASP A 212 101.51 69.72 -13.42
CA ASP A 212 101.23 68.65 -12.45
C ASP A 212 99.79 68.75 -11.90
N SER A 213 99.31 69.96 -11.62
CA SER A 213 97.93 70.20 -11.17
C SER A 213 96.88 69.90 -12.25
N LEU A 214 97.22 70.11 -13.53
CA LEU A 214 96.34 69.78 -14.64
C LEU A 214 96.33 68.27 -14.91
N GLU A 215 97.48 67.60 -14.84
CA GLU A 215 97.59 66.14 -15.00
C GLU A 215 96.81 65.40 -13.91
N THR A 216 96.89 65.85 -12.66
CA THR A 216 96.10 65.30 -11.55
C THR A 216 94.60 65.49 -11.79
N ARG A 217 94.18 66.68 -12.21
CA ARG A 217 92.78 66.97 -12.54
C ARG A 217 92.26 66.18 -13.74
N VAL A 218 93.09 65.92 -14.76
CA VAL A 218 92.74 65.03 -15.88
C VAL A 218 92.51 63.61 -15.39
N LYS A 219 93.41 63.08 -14.54
CA LYS A 219 93.24 61.74 -13.95
C LYS A 219 91.96 61.63 -13.11
N GLU A 220 91.66 62.64 -12.30
CA GLU A 220 90.42 62.69 -11.51
C GLU A 220 89.17 62.70 -12.41
N LEU A 221 89.19 63.47 -13.51
CA LEU A 221 88.09 63.50 -14.48
C LEU A 221 87.93 62.18 -15.23
N GLU A 222 89.02 61.52 -15.63
CA GLU A 222 89.00 60.20 -16.24
C GLU A 222 88.39 59.15 -15.30
N GLN A 223 88.80 59.15 -14.03
CA GLN A 223 88.23 58.26 -13.01
C GLN A 223 86.74 58.55 -12.79
N SER A 224 86.34 59.83 -12.72
CA SER A 224 84.94 60.21 -12.57
C SER A 224 84.09 59.82 -13.80
N LEU A 225 84.66 59.93 -15.01
CA LEU A 225 83.98 59.53 -16.25
C LEU A 225 83.76 58.02 -16.26
N GLN A 226 84.79 57.23 -15.96
CA GLN A 226 84.70 55.77 -15.90
C GLN A 226 83.65 55.32 -14.86
N ALA A 227 83.65 55.93 -13.67
CA ALA A 227 82.63 55.64 -12.65
C ALA A 227 81.21 55.99 -13.12
N SER A 228 81.04 57.03 -13.94
CA SER A 228 79.74 57.40 -14.52
C SER A 228 79.29 56.44 -15.63
N GLU A 229 80.22 55.95 -16.47
CA GLU A 229 79.95 54.95 -17.50
C GLU A 229 79.57 53.60 -16.88
N GLU A 230 80.26 53.18 -15.83
CA GLU A 230 79.93 51.95 -15.10
C GLU A 230 78.53 52.05 -14.45
N LYS A 231 78.19 53.20 -13.84
CA LYS A 231 76.84 53.45 -13.31
C LYS A 231 75.77 53.47 -14.40
N LEU A 232 76.06 54.07 -15.56
CA LEU A 232 75.14 54.08 -16.69
C LEU A 232 74.90 52.66 -17.21
N LYS A 233 75.95 51.83 -17.28
CA LYS A 233 75.86 50.44 -17.68
C LYS A 233 75.03 49.63 -16.69
N GLN A 234 75.28 49.77 -15.38
CA GLN A 234 74.48 49.14 -14.34
C GLN A 234 73.00 49.56 -14.42
N SER A 235 72.73 50.86 -14.64
CA SER A 235 71.37 51.34 -14.83
C SER A 235 70.71 50.77 -16.09
N SER A 236 71.46 50.66 -17.19
CA SER A 236 70.97 50.04 -18.44
C SER A 236 70.60 48.57 -18.22
N ASP A 237 71.46 47.81 -17.53
CA ASP A 237 71.20 46.40 -17.23
C ASP A 237 69.93 46.24 -16.36
N VAL A 238 69.75 47.11 -15.36
CA VAL A 238 68.52 47.16 -14.54
C VAL A 238 67.28 47.45 -15.40
N VAL A 239 67.36 48.40 -16.33
CA VAL A 239 66.24 48.72 -17.24
C VAL A 239 65.91 47.50 -18.11
N THR A 240 66.89 46.81 -18.68
CA THR A 240 66.63 45.60 -19.49
C THR A 240 65.99 44.48 -18.67
N ALA A 241 66.38 44.31 -17.40
CA ALA A 241 65.78 43.33 -16.50
C ALA A 241 64.33 43.70 -16.15
N GLN A 242 64.05 44.98 -15.87
CA GLN A 242 62.68 45.47 -15.63
C GLN A 242 61.80 45.28 -16.86
N GLU A 243 62.33 45.53 -18.06
CA GLU A 243 61.58 45.41 -19.31
C GLU A 243 61.25 43.94 -19.64
N ALA A 244 62.17 43.01 -19.35
CA ALA A 244 61.91 41.57 -19.41
C ALA A 244 60.80 41.15 -18.42
N GLN A 245 60.82 41.66 -17.19
CA GLN A 245 59.79 41.37 -16.19
C GLN A 245 58.41 41.90 -16.62
N ILE A 246 58.35 43.10 -17.22
CA ILE A 246 57.10 43.65 -17.77
C ILE A 246 56.55 42.75 -18.89
N GLN A 247 57.42 42.25 -19.77
CA GLN A 247 57.00 41.34 -20.84
C GLN A 247 56.46 40.01 -20.28
N GLU A 248 57.12 39.44 -19.28
CA GLU A 248 56.67 38.19 -18.63
C GLU A 248 55.31 38.36 -17.94
N LEU A 249 55.11 39.48 -17.22
CA LEU A 249 53.82 39.84 -16.63
C LEU A 249 52.75 40.05 -17.72
N ALA A 250 53.10 40.64 -18.86
CA ALA A 250 52.17 40.83 -19.97
C ALA A 250 51.76 39.50 -20.62
N SER A 251 52.67 38.52 -20.74
CA SER A 251 52.31 37.16 -21.19
C SER A 251 51.43 36.43 -20.18
N ALA A 252 51.79 36.47 -18.88
CA ALA A 252 50.99 35.85 -17.82
C ALA A 252 49.57 36.44 -17.75
N ASN A 253 49.41 37.74 -17.97
CA ASN A 253 48.10 38.39 -18.01
C ASN A 253 47.26 37.94 -19.22
N LYS A 254 47.88 37.72 -20.39
CA LYS A 254 47.17 37.16 -21.56
C LYS A 254 46.72 35.72 -21.32
N GLU A 255 47.57 34.90 -20.71
CA GLU A 255 47.24 33.52 -20.35
C GLU A 255 46.10 33.48 -19.32
N SER A 256 46.15 34.33 -18.30
CA SER A 256 45.08 34.49 -17.30
C SER A 256 43.76 34.91 -17.95
N SER A 257 43.79 35.87 -18.88
CA SER A 257 42.59 36.29 -19.62
C SER A 257 42.02 35.16 -20.50
N CYS A 258 42.87 34.34 -21.12
CA CYS A 258 42.44 33.19 -21.91
C CYS A 258 41.78 32.12 -21.02
N ALA A 259 42.41 31.81 -19.88
CA ALA A 259 41.88 30.90 -18.89
C ALA A 259 40.53 31.38 -18.33
N GLN A 260 40.40 32.68 -18.01
CA GLN A 260 39.12 33.26 -17.58
C GLN A 260 38.03 33.14 -18.64
N GLN A 261 38.34 33.39 -19.91
CA GLN A 261 37.36 33.20 -20.99
C GLN A 261 36.93 31.73 -21.13
N GLN A 262 37.86 30.80 -20.96
CA GLN A 262 37.54 29.37 -20.97
C GLN A 262 36.66 28.95 -19.79
N VAL A 263 36.93 29.49 -18.59
CA VAL A 263 36.09 29.27 -17.41
C VAL A 263 34.67 29.81 -17.65
N LEU A 264 34.53 31.04 -18.14
CA LEU A 264 33.21 31.63 -18.45
C LEU A 264 32.45 30.80 -19.49
N ALA A 265 33.12 30.29 -20.52
CA ALA A 265 32.49 29.42 -21.53
C ALA A 265 32.02 28.10 -20.92
N LEU A 266 32.81 27.49 -20.04
CA LEU A 266 32.43 26.26 -19.33
C LEU A 266 31.29 26.51 -18.34
N GLU A 267 31.30 27.63 -17.62
CA GLU A 267 30.21 28.04 -16.74
C GLU A 267 28.90 28.19 -17.52
N GLN A 268 28.93 28.87 -18.67
CA GLN A 268 27.76 29.00 -19.56
C GLN A 268 27.25 27.63 -20.00
N GLN A 269 28.13 26.75 -20.47
CA GLN A 269 27.74 25.40 -20.87
C GLN A 269 27.11 24.59 -19.71
N CYS A 270 27.69 24.67 -18.51
CA CYS A 270 27.13 24.03 -17.32
C CYS A 270 25.74 24.60 -16.97
N THR A 271 25.56 25.92 -17.05
CA THR A 271 24.26 26.55 -16.76
C THR A 271 23.19 26.14 -17.78
N GLU A 272 23.52 26.04 -19.06
CA GLU A 272 22.61 25.55 -20.10
C GLU A 272 22.21 24.09 -19.88
N GLN A 273 23.17 23.25 -19.46
CA GLN A 273 22.89 21.86 -19.09
C GLN A 273 21.98 21.76 -17.87
N ILE A 274 22.20 22.58 -16.84
CA ILE A 274 21.33 22.66 -15.65
C ILE A 274 19.92 23.06 -16.06
N HIS A 275 19.74 24.15 -16.82
CA HIS A 275 18.42 24.58 -17.29
C HIS A 275 17.70 23.50 -18.12
N THR A 276 18.45 22.76 -18.95
CA THR A 276 17.89 21.66 -19.76
C THR A 276 17.40 20.52 -18.87
N LEU A 277 18.19 20.13 -17.85
CA LEU A 277 17.82 19.09 -16.90
C LEU A 277 16.64 19.52 -16.02
N GLU A 278 16.62 20.78 -15.56
CA GLU A 278 15.50 21.36 -14.80
C GLU A 278 14.20 21.35 -15.61
N ALA A 279 14.26 21.68 -16.90
CA ALA A 279 13.11 21.60 -17.80
C ALA A 279 12.62 20.15 -17.98
N GLN A 280 13.53 19.19 -18.08
CA GLN A 280 13.19 17.76 -18.17
C GLN A 280 12.55 17.25 -16.87
N LEU A 281 13.13 17.59 -15.70
CA LEU A 281 12.56 17.26 -14.40
C LEU A 281 11.16 17.85 -14.25
N SER A 282 10.98 19.13 -14.59
CA SER A 282 9.67 19.79 -14.55
C SER A 282 8.64 19.14 -15.51
N ALA A 283 9.09 18.59 -16.64
CA ALA A 283 8.22 17.87 -17.57
C ALA A 283 7.82 16.49 -17.03
N LEU A 284 8.76 15.76 -16.43
CA LEU A 284 8.52 14.47 -15.80
C LEU A 284 7.59 14.60 -14.58
N GLU A 285 7.77 15.64 -13.76
CA GLU A 285 6.89 15.94 -12.63
C GLU A 285 5.46 16.23 -13.08
N ARG A 286 5.28 17.03 -14.14
CA ARG A 286 3.96 17.29 -14.73
C ARG A 286 3.32 16.03 -15.29
N ALA A 287 4.08 15.17 -15.96
CA ALA A 287 3.59 13.89 -16.45
C ALA A 287 3.14 12.97 -15.30
N ARG A 288 3.97 12.85 -14.26
CA ARG A 288 3.65 12.05 -13.06
C ARG A 288 2.41 12.57 -12.33
N ALA A 289 2.24 13.89 -12.22
CA ALA A 289 1.05 14.50 -11.64
C ALA A 289 -0.21 14.22 -12.48
N ALA A 290 -0.10 14.27 -13.81
CA ALA A 290 -1.20 13.94 -14.72
C ALA A 290 -1.61 12.45 -14.60
N ASP A 291 -0.63 11.54 -14.51
CA ASP A 291 -0.86 10.11 -14.33
C ASP A 291 -1.51 9.83 -12.96
N HIS A 292 -1.05 10.48 -11.90
CA HIS A 292 -1.67 10.38 -10.57
C HIS A 292 -3.13 10.85 -10.59
N ALA A 293 -3.39 12.01 -11.20
CA ALA A 293 -4.75 12.53 -11.34
C ALA A 293 -5.65 11.61 -12.20
N ALA A 294 -5.10 10.94 -13.21
CA ALA A 294 -5.81 9.96 -14.01
C ALA A 294 -6.13 8.68 -13.20
N ALA A 295 -5.18 8.18 -12.44
CA ALA A 295 -5.36 7.03 -11.56
C ALA A 295 -6.42 7.32 -10.48
N GLU A 296 -6.35 8.48 -9.82
CA GLU A 296 -7.36 8.90 -8.84
C GLU A 296 -8.76 9.00 -9.45
N ARG A 297 -8.89 9.56 -10.67
CA ARG A 297 -10.17 9.60 -11.36
C ARG A 297 -10.71 8.19 -11.61
N LYS A 298 -9.87 7.27 -12.05
CA LYS A 298 -10.26 5.87 -12.27
C LYS A 298 -10.69 5.18 -10.96
N VAL A 299 -9.99 5.44 -9.86
CA VAL A 299 -10.38 4.93 -8.53
C VAL A 299 -11.75 5.47 -8.13
N ARG A 300 -11.99 6.78 -8.25
CA ARG A 300 -13.29 7.38 -7.93
C ARG A 300 -14.43 6.81 -8.80
N GLU A 301 -14.19 6.61 -10.09
CA GLU A 301 -15.15 5.95 -10.98
C GLU A 301 -15.49 4.53 -10.51
N LEU A 302 -14.47 3.72 -10.17
CA LEU A 302 -14.67 2.35 -9.67
C LEU A 302 -15.36 2.33 -8.31
N GLU A 303 -15.08 3.28 -7.43
CA GLU A 303 -15.78 3.44 -6.15
C GLU A 303 -17.27 3.74 -6.37
N GLN A 304 -17.59 4.61 -7.33
CA GLN A 304 -18.97 4.92 -7.69
C GLN A 304 -19.68 3.73 -8.33
N GLU A 305 -19.04 3.00 -9.24
CA GLU A 305 -19.58 1.77 -9.82
C GLU A 305 -19.81 0.70 -8.75
N ASN A 306 -18.87 0.52 -7.82
CA ASN A 306 -19.02 -0.41 -6.70
C ASN A 306 -20.18 0.00 -5.77
N ALA A 307 -20.37 1.29 -5.51
CA ALA A 307 -21.50 1.79 -4.74
C ALA A 307 -22.83 1.45 -5.44
N GLY A 308 -22.94 1.72 -6.75
CA GLY A 308 -24.13 1.37 -7.54
C GLY A 308 -24.40 -0.13 -7.60
N LEU A 309 -23.37 -0.95 -7.76
CA LEU A 309 -23.50 -2.41 -7.71
C LEU A 309 -23.95 -2.91 -6.34
N LYS A 310 -23.48 -2.28 -5.26
CA LYS A 310 -23.90 -2.60 -3.89
C LYS A 310 -25.37 -2.24 -3.66
N GLU A 311 -25.82 -1.09 -4.16
CA GLU A 311 -27.23 -0.69 -4.10
C GLU A 311 -28.12 -1.69 -4.86
N SER A 312 -27.79 -2.00 -6.12
CA SER A 312 -28.52 -2.99 -6.92
C SER A 312 -28.54 -4.38 -6.28
N LYS A 313 -27.42 -4.81 -5.67
CA LYS A 313 -27.36 -6.05 -4.89
C LYS A 313 -28.35 -6.01 -3.71
N ASN A 314 -28.37 -4.93 -2.94
CA ASN A 314 -29.27 -4.79 -1.80
C ASN A 314 -30.74 -4.80 -2.25
N GLU A 315 -31.08 -4.12 -3.35
CA GLU A 315 -32.43 -4.14 -3.94
C GLU A 315 -32.86 -5.56 -4.35
N CYS A 316 -31.95 -6.32 -4.97
CA CYS A 316 -32.18 -7.71 -5.33
C CYS A 316 -32.37 -8.59 -4.08
N GLU A 317 -31.55 -8.40 -3.05
CA GLU A 317 -31.69 -9.10 -1.76
C GLU A 317 -33.03 -8.79 -1.09
N HIS A 318 -33.47 -7.52 -1.07
CA HIS A 318 -34.78 -7.13 -0.55
C HIS A 318 -35.93 -7.76 -1.35
N SER A 319 -35.84 -7.76 -2.68
CA SER A 319 -36.85 -8.39 -3.56
C SER A 319 -36.91 -9.91 -3.33
N LEU A 320 -35.76 -10.55 -3.17
CA LEU A 320 -35.67 -11.97 -2.86
C LEU A 320 -36.30 -12.29 -1.49
N GLN A 321 -36.00 -11.49 -0.46
CA GLN A 321 -36.61 -11.64 0.86
C GLN A 321 -38.14 -11.48 0.78
N HIS A 322 -38.62 -10.52 0.00
CA HIS A 322 -40.05 -10.32 -0.21
C HIS A 322 -40.71 -11.55 -0.84
N HIS A 323 -40.16 -12.05 -1.95
CA HIS A 323 -40.67 -13.27 -2.60
C HIS A 323 -40.59 -14.51 -1.71
N GLN A 324 -39.56 -14.62 -0.86
CA GLN A 324 -39.47 -15.70 0.13
C GLN A 324 -40.60 -15.62 1.16
N LEU A 325 -40.97 -14.42 1.62
CA LEU A 325 -42.10 -14.22 2.53
C LEU A 325 -43.43 -14.55 1.83
N GLU A 326 -43.62 -14.12 0.57
CA GLU A 326 -44.81 -14.46 -0.21
C GLU A 326 -44.94 -15.97 -0.43
N LEU A 327 -43.85 -16.66 -0.78
CA LEU A 327 -43.84 -18.12 -0.91
C LEU A 327 -44.21 -18.83 0.39
N LYS A 328 -43.75 -18.33 1.54
CA LYS A 328 -44.16 -18.88 2.85
C LYS A 328 -45.66 -18.71 3.08
N LYS A 329 -46.21 -17.51 2.82
CA LYS A 329 -47.65 -17.24 2.93
C LYS A 329 -48.46 -18.16 2.02
N LEU A 330 -48.08 -18.30 0.75
CA LEU A 330 -48.77 -19.18 -0.19
C LEU A 330 -48.70 -20.66 0.21
N LYS A 331 -47.60 -21.12 0.80
CA LYS A 331 -47.49 -22.49 1.37
C LYS A 331 -48.43 -22.68 2.55
N GLU A 332 -48.51 -21.69 3.44
CA GLU A 332 -49.44 -21.71 4.58
C GLU A 332 -50.90 -21.71 4.10
N GLU A 333 -51.25 -20.85 3.14
CA GLU A 333 -52.58 -20.84 2.51
C GLU A 333 -52.90 -22.17 1.82
N TRP A 334 -51.93 -22.76 1.11
CA TRP A 334 -52.12 -24.06 0.47
C TRP A 334 -52.33 -25.18 1.49
N SER A 335 -51.53 -25.21 2.57
CA SER A 335 -51.71 -26.16 3.67
C SER A 335 -53.08 -25.99 4.35
N GLN A 336 -53.53 -24.75 4.55
CA GLN A 336 -54.88 -24.48 5.05
C GLN A 336 -55.97 -24.99 4.10
N ARG A 337 -55.84 -24.76 2.79
CA ARG A 337 -56.77 -25.29 1.79
C ARG A 337 -56.76 -26.81 1.74
N GLU A 338 -55.61 -27.45 1.91
CA GLU A 338 -55.47 -28.90 2.00
C GLU A 338 -56.22 -29.44 3.22
N ILE A 339 -56.05 -28.83 4.40
CA ILE A 339 -56.79 -29.20 5.62
C ILE A 339 -58.31 -29.10 5.38
N VAL A 340 -58.77 -27.99 4.80
CA VAL A 340 -60.20 -27.79 4.48
C VAL A 340 -60.70 -28.82 3.47
N SER A 341 -59.92 -29.12 2.43
CA SER A 341 -60.27 -30.12 1.42
C SER A 341 -60.37 -31.53 2.02
N VAL A 342 -59.45 -31.90 2.92
CA VAL A 342 -59.49 -33.18 3.64
C VAL A 342 -60.71 -33.26 4.54
N ALA A 343 -61.01 -32.19 5.30
CA ALA A 343 -62.20 -32.12 6.13
C ALA A 343 -63.50 -32.22 5.31
N MET A 344 -63.55 -31.57 4.14
CA MET A 344 -64.69 -31.67 3.22
C MET A 344 -64.83 -33.09 2.66
N ALA A 345 -63.73 -33.76 2.30
CA ALA A 345 -63.75 -35.14 1.85
C ALA A 345 -64.25 -36.10 2.96
N GLN A 346 -63.81 -35.90 4.20
CA GLN A 346 -64.31 -36.66 5.36
C GLN A 346 -65.82 -36.45 5.58
N ALA A 347 -66.31 -35.20 5.51
CA ALA A 347 -67.73 -34.91 5.64
C ALA A 347 -68.56 -35.55 4.51
N LEU A 348 -68.06 -35.55 3.27
CA LEU A 348 -68.70 -36.24 2.15
C LEU A 348 -68.75 -37.75 2.35
N GLU A 349 -67.71 -38.35 2.92
CA GLU A 349 -67.67 -39.77 3.24
C GLU A 349 -68.64 -40.13 4.37
N GLU A 350 -68.78 -39.29 5.40
CA GLU A 350 -69.79 -39.45 6.44
C GLU A 350 -71.21 -39.37 5.87
N VAL A 351 -71.49 -38.39 5.00
CA VAL A 351 -72.78 -38.28 4.29
C VAL A 351 -73.01 -39.50 3.41
N ARG A 352 -71.97 -40.03 2.75
CA ARG A 352 -72.06 -41.25 1.95
C ARG A 352 -72.42 -42.45 2.82
N LYS A 353 -71.78 -42.64 3.96
CA LYS A 353 -72.12 -43.70 4.93
C LYS A 353 -73.54 -43.59 5.43
N GLN A 354 -73.98 -42.39 5.83
CA GLN A 354 -75.36 -42.15 6.22
C GLN A 354 -76.35 -42.50 5.09
N ARG A 355 -76.04 -42.12 3.85
CA ARG A 355 -76.83 -42.49 2.67
C ARG A 355 -76.89 -44.00 2.48
N GLU A 356 -75.77 -44.71 2.60
CA GLU A 356 -75.70 -46.17 2.50
C GLU A 356 -76.51 -46.86 3.63
N GLU A 357 -76.45 -46.34 4.86
CA GLU A 357 -77.27 -46.81 5.99
C GLU A 357 -78.77 -46.60 5.74
N PHE A 358 -79.18 -45.41 5.31
CA PHE A 358 -80.59 -45.14 4.94
C PHE A 358 -81.03 -46.00 3.76
N GLN A 359 -80.17 -46.23 2.77
CA GLN A 359 -80.46 -47.11 1.64
C GLN A 359 -80.65 -48.56 2.11
N GLN A 360 -79.84 -49.04 3.06
CA GLN A 360 -80.02 -50.36 3.68
C GLN A 360 -81.32 -50.44 4.49
N GLN A 361 -81.66 -49.40 5.26
CA GLN A 361 -82.93 -49.32 5.99
C GLN A 361 -84.13 -49.35 5.03
N ALA A 362 -84.07 -48.59 3.93
CA ALA A 362 -85.10 -48.60 2.89
C ALA A 362 -85.24 -49.99 2.25
N ALA A 363 -84.13 -50.66 1.92
CA ALA A 363 -84.15 -52.02 1.39
C ALA A 363 -84.80 -53.03 2.36
N ASN A 364 -84.51 -52.92 3.65
CA ASN A 364 -85.13 -53.75 4.69
C ASN A 364 -86.64 -53.48 4.79
N LEU A 365 -87.08 -52.22 4.73
CA LEU A 365 -88.51 -51.88 4.73
C LEU A 365 -89.24 -52.41 3.50
N ILE A 366 -88.65 -52.29 2.31
CA ILE A 366 -89.20 -52.86 1.07
C ILE A 366 -89.32 -54.39 1.18
N ALA A 367 -88.35 -55.07 1.77
CA ALA A 367 -88.42 -56.52 2.01
C ALA A 367 -89.58 -56.89 2.95
N ILE A 368 -89.74 -56.16 4.07
CA ILE A 368 -90.86 -56.35 5.00
C ILE A 368 -92.20 -56.07 4.32
N GLU A 369 -92.30 -55.01 3.52
CA GLU A 369 -93.50 -54.69 2.75
C GLU A 369 -93.83 -55.81 1.76
N GLY A 370 -92.85 -56.34 1.04
CA GLY A 370 -93.02 -57.49 0.15
C GLY A 370 -93.50 -58.75 0.88
N GLU A 371 -92.97 -59.05 2.07
CA GLU A 371 -93.47 -60.15 2.92
C GLU A 371 -94.93 -59.92 3.36
N LYS A 372 -95.29 -58.68 3.72
CA LYS A 372 -96.67 -58.33 4.09
C LYS A 372 -97.61 -58.41 2.90
N GLU A 373 -97.18 -57.96 1.73
CA GLU A 373 -97.95 -58.02 0.50
C GLU A 373 -98.16 -59.46 0.05
N GLN A 374 -97.13 -60.31 0.13
CA GLN A 374 -97.26 -61.75 -0.10
C GLN A 374 -98.25 -62.38 0.90
N SER A 375 -98.15 -62.06 2.20
CA SER A 375 -99.10 -62.54 3.20
C SER A 375 -100.54 -62.04 2.94
N LEU A 376 -100.70 -60.82 2.43
CA LEU A 376 -102.00 -60.27 2.03
C LEU A 376 -102.54 -60.97 0.78
N GLN A 377 -101.69 -61.26 -0.22
CA GLN A 377 -102.07 -62.02 -1.40
C GLN A 377 -102.54 -63.42 -1.01
N GLU A 378 -101.77 -64.14 -0.19
CA GLU A 378 -102.17 -65.45 0.36
C GLU A 378 -103.51 -65.38 1.09
N LYS A 379 -103.73 -64.37 1.94
CA LYS A 379 -105.03 -64.15 2.61
C LYS A 379 -106.15 -63.85 1.63
N THR A 380 -105.88 -63.06 0.59
CA THR A 380 -106.85 -62.72 -0.45
C THR A 380 -107.25 -63.95 -1.25
N GLU A 381 -106.29 -64.81 -1.59
CA GLU A 381 -106.56 -66.11 -2.23
C GLU A 381 -107.41 -67.02 -1.33
N VAL A 382 -107.11 -67.09 -0.03
CA VAL A 382 -107.93 -67.84 0.94
C VAL A 382 -109.33 -67.25 1.02
N ILE A 383 -109.49 -65.93 1.04
CA ILE A 383 -110.80 -65.28 1.03
C ILE A 383 -111.54 -65.62 -0.27
N LEU A 384 -110.89 -65.55 -1.43
CA LEU A 384 -111.49 -65.91 -2.71
C LEU A 384 -111.96 -67.38 -2.72
N GLN A 385 -111.16 -68.30 -2.17
CA GLN A 385 -111.56 -69.69 -1.98
C GLN A 385 -112.80 -69.80 -1.08
N LYS A 386 -112.83 -69.05 0.03
CA LYS A 386 -114.00 -68.99 0.93
C LYS A 386 -115.23 -68.38 0.27
N GLU A 387 -115.07 -67.35 -0.56
CA GLU A 387 -116.16 -66.78 -1.34
C GLU A 387 -116.72 -67.78 -2.35
N GLN A 388 -115.86 -68.56 -3.02
CA GLN A 388 -116.28 -69.66 -3.90
C GLN A 388 -117.03 -70.75 -3.13
N GLU A 389 -116.55 -71.15 -1.95
CA GLU A 389 -117.27 -72.07 -1.05
C GLU A 389 -118.65 -71.50 -0.68
N ILE A 390 -118.75 -70.22 -0.31
CA ILE A 390 -120.02 -69.55 -0.01
C ILE A 390 -120.94 -69.54 -1.23
N LEU A 391 -120.43 -69.30 -2.44
CA LEU A 391 -121.22 -69.37 -3.67
C LEU A 391 -121.74 -70.79 -3.93
N GLN A 392 -120.93 -71.82 -3.69
CA GLN A 392 -121.40 -73.21 -3.79
C GLN A 392 -122.46 -73.53 -2.74
N LEU A 393 -122.27 -73.08 -1.50
CA LEU A 393 -123.26 -73.22 -0.43
C LEU A 393 -124.55 -72.46 -0.74
N LYS A 394 -124.47 -71.24 -1.29
CA LYS A 394 -125.63 -70.48 -1.77
C LYS A 394 -126.38 -71.23 -2.87
N LYS A 395 -125.67 -71.78 -3.86
CA LYS A 395 -126.27 -72.60 -4.91
C LYS A 395 -126.95 -73.85 -4.34
N GLY A 396 -126.33 -74.48 -3.34
CA GLY A 396 -126.93 -75.59 -2.59
C GLY A 396 -128.19 -75.18 -1.82
N HIS A 397 -128.14 -74.05 -1.12
CA HIS A 397 -129.27 -73.46 -0.41
C HIS A 397 -130.42 -73.12 -1.38
N ASP A 398 -130.14 -72.47 -2.50
CA ASP A 398 -131.16 -72.12 -3.50
C ASP A 398 -131.78 -73.37 -4.14
N SER A 399 -130.99 -74.42 -4.34
CA SER A 399 -131.49 -75.73 -4.79
C SER A 399 -132.40 -76.37 -3.75
N ALA A 400 -132.04 -76.30 -2.47
CA ALA A 400 -132.88 -76.75 -1.36
C ALA A 400 -134.17 -75.91 -1.22
N LEU A 401 -134.08 -74.59 -1.44
CA LEU A 401 -135.23 -73.67 -1.49
C LEU A 401 -136.19 -74.01 -2.62
N LEU A 402 -135.66 -74.36 -3.80
CA LEU A 402 -136.43 -74.83 -4.95
C LEU A 402 -137.12 -76.16 -4.66
N GLN A 403 -136.41 -77.12 -4.05
CA GLN A 403 -137.00 -78.38 -3.58
C GLN A 403 -138.10 -78.14 -2.54
N MET A 404 -137.88 -77.24 -1.59
CA MET A 404 -138.89 -76.86 -0.59
C MET A 404 -140.12 -76.24 -1.25
N ARG A 405 -139.95 -75.36 -2.24
CA ARG A 405 -141.06 -74.77 -3.02
C ARG A 405 -141.81 -75.81 -3.85
N GLN A 406 -141.12 -76.79 -4.44
CA GLN A 406 -141.75 -77.91 -5.15
C GLN A 406 -142.61 -78.74 -4.20
N LEU A 407 -142.09 -79.12 -3.04
CA LEU A 407 -142.85 -79.84 -2.01
C LEU A 407 -144.04 -79.01 -1.48
N GLN A 408 -143.88 -77.69 -1.35
CA GLN A 408 -144.99 -76.77 -1.03
C GLN A 408 -146.09 -76.79 -2.10
N SER A 409 -145.71 -76.77 -3.38
CA SER A 409 -146.67 -76.85 -4.48
C SER A 409 -147.38 -78.21 -4.58
N GLU A 410 -146.69 -79.31 -4.24
CA GLU A 410 -147.28 -80.66 -4.18
C GLU A 410 -148.27 -80.79 -3.01
N LEU A 411 -148.00 -80.15 -1.87
CA LEU A 411 -148.93 -80.07 -0.73
C LEU A 411 -150.17 -79.22 -1.04
N GLU A 412 -150.03 -78.15 -1.83
CA GLU A 412 -151.16 -77.32 -2.28
C GLU A 412 -152.02 -78.04 -3.35
N ALA A 413 -151.40 -78.82 -4.25
CA ALA A 413 -152.09 -79.64 -5.24
C ALA A 413 -152.93 -80.78 -4.60
N LEU A 414 -152.46 -81.36 -3.49
CA LEU A 414 -153.21 -82.38 -2.74
C LEU A 414 -154.35 -81.80 -1.86
N ARG A 415 -154.30 -80.51 -1.54
CA ARG A 415 -155.38 -79.79 -0.83
C ARG A 415 -156.53 -79.38 -1.77
N GLY A 416 -156.30 -79.26 -3.07
CA GLY A 416 -157.30 -78.84 -4.07
C GLY A 416 -158.30 -79.93 -4.53
N LEU A 417 -157.99 -81.22 -4.37
CA LEU A 417 -158.80 -82.34 -4.91
C LEU A 417 -159.76 -82.99 -3.89
N ARG A 418 -159.90 -82.44 -2.67
CA ARG A 418 -160.80 -82.98 -1.63
C ARG A 418 -161.78 -81.94 -1.08
N ALA A 419 -162.05 -80.88 -1.83
CA ALA A 419 -162.96 -79.80 -1.46
C ALA A 419 -163.98 -79.50 -2.58
N GLU A 420 -164.55 -80.56 -3.18
CA GLU A 420 -165.74 -80.53 -4.05
C GLU A 420 -166.91 -81.37 -3.49
N GLU A 421 -166.89 -81.78 -2.22
CA GLU A 421 -168.07 -82.27 -1.51
C GLU A 421 -168.49 -81.28 -0.41
N SER A 422 -169.70 -80.71 -0.60
CA SER A 422 -170.55 -79.97 0.36
C SER A 422 -170.23 -78.49 0.66
N GLU A 423 -170.94 -77.63 -0.08
CA GLU A 423 -171.87 -76.60 0.40
C GLU A 423 -171.57 -75.77 1.66
N ALA A 424 -171.69 -74.45 1.43
CA ALA A 424 -172.40 -73.48 2.26
C ALA A 424 -171.67 -72.80 3.43
N ALA A 425 -171.63 -71.47 3.28
CA ALA A 425 -171.97 -70.45 4.26
C ALA A 425 -170.86 -69.82 5.13
N ALA A 426 -170.87 -68.48 5.06
CA ALA A 426 -170.59 -67.52 6.13
C ALA A 426 -169.14 -67.43 6.63
N ALA A 427 -168.41 -66.37 6.28
CA ALA A 427 -168.43 -65.05 6.92
C ALA A 427 -167.45 -64.94 8.10
N ARG A 428 -166.60 -63.90 8.00
CA ARG A 428 -165.83 -63.23 9.07
C ARG A 428 -164.67 -64.08 9.63
N GLU A 429 -163.56 -63.54 10.10
CA GLU A 429 -163.12 -62.18 10.43
C GLU A 429 -161.59 -62.25 10.63
N ASP A 430 -160.89 -61.15 10.34
CA ASP A 430 -159.91 -60.45 11.19
C ASP A 430 -158.94 -61.25 12.12
N LEU A 431 -157.73 -60.81 12.45
CA LEU A 431 -157.41 -59.53 13.09
C LEU A 431 -155.88 -59.48 13.29
N LEU A 432 -155.27 -58.38 12.81
CA LEU A 432 -154.32 -57.49 13.51
C LEU A 432 -153.02 -58.05 14.11
N ARG A 433 -151.87 -57.48 13.70
CA ARG A 433 -151.12 -56.34 14.29
C ARG A 433 -150.10 -56.79 15.35
N LEU A 434 -148.82 -56.42 15.20
CA LEU A 434 -148.21 -55.09 15.39
C LEU A 434 -147.98 -54.78 16.87
N ARG A 435 -146.80 -54.21 17.12
CA ARG A 435 -146.34 -53.49 18.33
C ARG A 435 -145.77 -54.42 19.40
N GLY A 436 -144.55 -54.23 19.91
CA GLY A 436 -143.66 -53.06 19.91
C GLY A 436 -143.29 -52.75 21.35
N GLN A 437 -142.03 -52.40 21.61
CA GLN A 437 -141.54 -51.59 22.74
C GLN A 437 -140.02 -51.40 22.50
N GLU A 438 -139.53 -50.18 22.30
CA GLU A 438 -139.06 -49.24 23.35
C GLU A 438 -137.86 -49.81 24.12
N GLN A 439 -136.75 -49.14 24.40
CA GLN A 439 -136.17 -47.80 24.24
C GLN A 439 -134.65 -48.09 24.43
N GLY A 440 -133.69 -47.47 23.76
CA GLY A 440 -133.35 -46.06 23.87
C GLY A 440 -132.02 -45.90 24.63
N ALA A 441 -131.23 -44.91 24.19
CA ALA A 441 -130.00 -44.37 24.79
C ALA A 441 -128.66 -45.03 24.36
N VAL A 442 -127.61 -44.30 23.98
CA VAL A 442 -127.35 -42.84 23.92
C VAL A 442 -125.97 -42.64 23.27
N LEU A 443 -125.84 -41.60 22.43
CA LEU A 443 -124.68 -40.71 22.19
C LEU A 443 -123.28 -41.33 21.90
N SER A 444 -122.45 -40.83 20.97
CA SER A 444 -122.16 -39.42 20.72
C SER A 444 -121.13 -39.28 19.58
N VAL A 445 -121.17 -38.13 18.89
CA VAL A 445 -120.01 -37.27 18.51
C VAL A 445 -119.02 -37.89 17.50
N SER A 446 -119.02 -37.52 16.21
CA SER A 446 -118.61 -36.25 15.57
C SER A 446 -117.34 -36.54 14.77
N GLU A 447 -117.38 -36.39 13.45
CA GLU A 447 -116.20 -36.06 12.66
C GLU A 447 -116.56 -34.95 11.65
N PRO A 448 -115.78 -33.86 11.59
CA PRO A 448 -116.08 -32.70 10.77
C PRO A 448 -115.51 -32.82 9.34
N HIS A 449 -116.23 -32.25 8.36
CA HIS A 449 -115.90 -30.99 7.66
C HIS A 449 -114.40 -30.55 7.66
N VAL A 450 -113.76 -29.95 6.63
CA VAL A 450 -114.20 -29.05 5.54
C VAL A 450 -112.95 -28.49 4.79
N THR A 451 -113.10 -28.08 3.50
CA THR A 451 -112.28 -27.08 2.73
C THR A 451 -110.78 -27.34 2.44
N SER A 452 -110.08 -26.79 1.44
CA SER A 452 -110.29 -25.80 0.37
C SER A 452 -109.02 -25.77 -0.50
N ARG A 453 -109.14 -25.42 -1.81
CA ARG A 453 -108.18 -24.63 -2.64
C ARG A 453 -106.74 -25.16 -2.83
N ALA A 454 -105.96 -24.84 -3.85
CA ALA A 454 -106.07 -24.01 -5.06
C ALA A 454 -104.92 -24.35 -6.02
N GLY A 455 -105.05 -23.90 -7.29
CA GLY A 455 -103.98 -23.48 -8.23
C GLY A 455 -103.15 -24.58 -8.87
N GLN A 456 -103.19 -24.85 -10.18
CA GLN A 456 -102.91 -24.00 -11.35
C GLN A 456 -101.48 -23.46 -11.42
N ASP A 457 -100.69 -24.12 -12.26
CA ASP A 457 -99.54 -23.64 -13.03
C ASP A 457 -100.03 -23.09 -14.40
N PRO A 458 -99.20 -22.53 -15.30
CA PRO A 458 -97.90 -21.85 -15.15
C PRO A 458 -97.80 -20.58 -16.04
N THR A 459 -97.23 -19.44 -15.61
CA THR A 459 -96.89 -18.32 -16.54
C THR A 459 -95.87 -17.33 -15.95
N TYR A 460 -94.66 -17.32 -16.55
CA TYR A 460 -93.69 -16.22 -16.79
C TYR A 460 -93.05 -15.36 -15.67
N GLN A 461 -91.77 -15.07 -15.97
CA GLN A 461 -90.98 -13.83 -15.80
C GLN A 461 -90.01 -13.66 -14.62
N LEU A 462 -88.73 -13.48 -15.02
CA LEU A 462 -87.61 -12.78 -14.36
C LEU A 462 -88.01 -11.37 -13.85
N PRO A 463 -87.29 -10.79 -12.85
CA PRO A 463 -86.22 -9.81 -13.15
C PRO A 463 -84.99 -9.89 -12.19
N ALA A 464 -83.76 -9.66 -12.67
CA ALA A 464 -82.95 -8.41 -12.66
C ALA A 464 -82.52 -7.96 -11.23
N ALA A 465 -81.31 -7.51 -10.91
CA ALA A 465 -80.16 -6.92 -11.63
C ALA A 465 -78.89 -7.27 -10.78
N GLU A 466 -77.62 -6.99 -11.09
CA GLU A 466 -76.96 -5.89 -11.79
C GLU A 466 -75.44 -6.20 -11.81
N GLY A 467 -74.67 -5.76 -12.83
CA GLY A 467 -73.21 -5.59 -12.71
C GLY A 467 -72.25 -6.31 -13.70
N ILE A 468 -72.15 -5.77 -14.92
CA ILE A 468 -70.98 -5.55 -15.84
C ILE A 468 -69.52 -5.89 -15.36
N PRO A 469 -68.44 -5.88 -16.21
CA PRO A 469 -68.12 -6.44 -17.55
C PRO A 469 -66.84 -7.36 -17.54
N ASN A 470 -66.38 -7.81 -18.72
CA ASN A 470 -65.04 -8.30 -19.12
C ASN A 470 -64.95 -9.82 -19.36
N GLY A 471 -64.41 -10.35 -20.45
CA GLY A 471 -63.77 -9.73 -21.61
C GLY A 471 -63.53 -10.81 -22.66
N GLU A 472 -63.90 -10.52 -23.91
CA GLU A 472 -63.54 -11.34 -25.06
C GLU A 472 -62.94 -10.42 -26.13
N MET A 473 -61.67 -10.06 -25.92
CA MET A 473 -60.75 -9.62 -26.97
C MET A 473 -59.33 -9.61 -26.37
N GLY A 474 -58.45 -10.53 -26.78
CA GLY A 474 -57.06 -10.49 -26.31
C GLY A 474 -56.15 -11.63 -26.72
N THR A 475 -56.68 -12.81 -27.08
CA THR A 475 -55.85 -13.99 -27.37
C THR A 475 -55.10 -13.94 -28.70
N ALA A 476 -55.36 -12.96 -29.57
CA ALA A 476 -54.62 -12.78 -30.82
C ALA A 476 -53.47 -11.75 -30.72
N MET A 477 -53.58 -10.73 -29.85
CA MET A 477 -52.47 -9.79 -29.64
C MET A 477 -51.38 -10.40 -28.76
N ASP A 478 -51.76 -11.15 -27.73
CA ASP A 478 -50.81 -11.70 -26.75
C ASP A 478 -49.90 -12.79 -27.36
N LEU A 479 -50.43 -13.64 -28.25
CA LEU A 479 -49.62 -14.66 -28.93
C LEU A 479 -48.62 -14.05 -29.92
N GLY A 480 -49.02 -12.99 -30.64
CA GLY A 480 -48.15 -12.28 -31.58
C GLY A 480 -47.06 -11.46 -30.86
N GLN A 481 -47.38 -10.89 -29.71
CA GLN A 481 -46.45 -10.13 -28.88
C GLN A 481 -45.43 -11.06 -28.21
N LEU A 482 -45.88 -12.21 -27.67
CA LEU A 482 -45.02 -13.25 -27.11
C LEU A 482 -44.11 -13.90 -28.17
N GLN A 483 -44.60 -14.06 -29.40
CA GLN A 483 -43.81 -14.60 -30.52
C GLN A 483 -42.76 -13.60 -31.03
N LYS A 484 -43.06 -12.30 -30.97
CA LYS A 484 -42.11 -11.23 -31.28
C LYS A 484 -41.05 -11.09 -30.19
N GLU A 485 -41.44 -11.13 -28.92
CA GLU A 485 -40.50 -11.16 -27.79
C GLU A 485 -39.59 -12.39 -27.83
N LYS A 486 -40.10 -13.56 -28.22
CA LYS A 486 -39.28 -14.74 -28.45
C LYS A 486 -38.25 -14.51 -29.56
N GLN A 487 -38.63 -13.91 -30.68
CA GLN A 487 -37.68 -13.58 -31.76
C GLN A 487 -36.63 -12.55 -31.32
N ASP A 488 -37.04 -11.51 -30.59
CA ASP A 488 -36.13 -10.49 -30.08
C ASP A 488 -35.14 -11.08 -29.05
N LEU A 489 -35.59 -11.99 -28.18
CA LEU A 489 -34.72 -12.72 -27.25
C LEU A 489 -33.78 -13.70 -27.96
N GLU A 490 -34.24 -14.39 -29.00
CA GLU A 490 -33.38 -15.24 -29.85
C GLU A 490 -32.31 -14.41 -30.56
N GLN A 491 -32.67 -13.22 -31.05
CA GLN A 491 -31.73 -12.29 -31.69
C GLN A 491 -30.74 -11.71 -30.68
N GLN A 492 -31.19 -11.38 -29.47
CA GLN A 492 -30.34 -10.92 -28.39
C GLN A 492 -29.36 -12.02 -27.91
N LEU A 493 -29.80 -13.29 -27.89
CA LEU A 493 -28.94 -14.44 -27.62
C LEU A 493 -27.89 -14.65 -28.73
N LEU A 494 -28.25 -14.44 -30.00
CA LEU A 494 -27.29 -14.51 -31.12
C LEU A 494 -26.25 -13.39 -31.02
N GLU A 495 -26.66 -12.16 -30.69
CA GLU A 495 -25.76 -11.04 -30.47
C GLU A 495 -24.84 -11.26 -29.28
N LYS A 496 -25.38 -11.72 -28.14
CA LYS A 496 -24.58 -12.07 -26.95
C LYS A 496 -23.58 -13.20 -27.27
N ASN A 497 -23.98 -14.22 -28.04
CA ASN A 497 -23.07 -15.27 -28.49
C ASN A 497 -21.96 -14.74 -29.42
N LYS A 498 -22.26 -13.75 -30.28
CA LYS A 498 -21.26 -13.07 -31.11
C LYS A 498 -20.26 -12.29 -30.24
N THR A 499 -20.75 -11.59 -29.22
CA THR A 499 -19.90 -10.87 -28.24
C THR A 499 -19.02 -11.82 -27.45
N ILE A 500 -19.55 -12.98 -27.01
CA ILE A 500 -18.78 -14.01 -26.32
C ILE A 500 -17.68 -14.55 -27.24
N LYS A 501 -17.97 -14.85 -28.51
CA LYS A 501 -16.94 -15.26 -29.48
C LYS A 501 -15.87 -14.19 -29.68
N GLN A 502 -16.24 -12.91 -29.73
CA GLN A 502 -15.28 -11.80 -29.80
C GLN A 502 -14.43 -11.68 -28.52
N MET A 503 -15.02 -11.85 -27.34
CA MET A 503 -14.28 -11.86 -26.08
C MET A 503 -13.36 -13.08 -25.95
N GLN A 504 -13.80 -14.26 -26.40
CA GLN A 504 -12.96 -15.47 -26.46
C GLN A 504 -11.80 -15.29 -27.44
N GLN A 505 -12.02 -14.64 -28.58
CA GLN A 505 -10.96 -14.29 -29.53
C GLN A 505 -9.97 -13.29 -28.93
N ARG A 506 -10.46 -12.23 -28.25
CA ARG A 506 -9.59 -11.30 -27.50
C ARG A 506 -8.81 -11.98 -26.39
N MET A 507 -9.42 -12.91 -25.65
CA MET A 507 -8.74 -13.71 -24.64
C MET A 507 -7.67 -14.62 -25.25
N LEU A 508 -7.92 -15.20 -26.43
CA LEU A 508 -6.93 -16.00 -27.15
C LEU A 508 -5.76 -15.15 -27.64
N GLU A 509 -6.03 -13.93 -28.12
CA GLU A 509 -5.01 -12.96 -28.51
C GLU A 509 -4.21 -12.47 -27.31
N LEU A 510 -4.86 -12.11 -26.20
CA LEU A 510 -4.23 -11.78 -24.92
C LEU A 510 -3.39 -12.94 -24.41
N LYS A 511 -3.88 -14.18 -24.48
CA LYS A 511 -3.11 -15.38 -24.12
C LYS A 511 -1.90 -15.55 -25.03
N LYS A 512 -2.00 -15.29 -26.34
CA LYS A 512 -0.86 -15.30 -27.27
C LYS A 512 0.13 -14.18 -26.98
N THR A 513 -0.34 -13.00 -26.58
CA THR A 513 0.51 -11.86 -26.21
C THR A 513 1.22 -12.13 -24.88
N LEU A 514 0.50 -12.56 -23.84
CA LEU A 514 1.06 -13.02 -22.57
C LEU A 514 2.04 -14.18 -22.76
N GLN A 515 1.73 -15.16 -23.60
CA GLN A 515 2.63 -16.28 -23.90
C GLN A 515 3.85 -15.85 -24.75
N LYS A 516 3.77 -14.74 -25.47
CA LYS A 516 4.91 -14.10 -26.15
C LYS A 516 5.75 -13.25 -25.19
N GLU A 517 5.13 -12.57 -24.23
CA GLU A 517 5.82 -11.78 -23.20
C GLU A 517 6.47 -12.66 -22.13
N LEU A 518 5.89 -13.82 -21.82
CA LEU A 518 6.47 -14.84 -20.95
C LEU A 518 7.57 -15.67 -21.65
N LYS A 519 7.81 -15.46 -22.96
CA LYS A 519 8.95 -16.05 -23.70
C LYS A 519 10.19 -15.16 -23.55
N ILE A 520 10.78 -15.20 -22.37
CA ILE A 520 12.24 -15.15 -22.26
C ILE A 520 12.78 -16.45 -22.85
N ARG A 521 13.85 -16.33 -23.65
CA ARG A 521 14.48 -17.35 -24.50
C ARG A 521 14.53 -18.76 -23.88
N PRO A 522 14.28 -19.83 -24.66
CA PRO A 522 14.88 -21.12 -24.38
C PRO A 522 16.37 -21.01 -24.73
N ASP A 523 17.25 -21.16 -23.76
CA ASP A 523 18.59 -21.67 -24.05
C ASP A 523 18.60 -23.15 -23.71
N ASN A 524 18.98 -23.93 -24.71
CA ASN A 524 18.70 -25.34 -24.84
C ASN A 524 20.01 -26.02 -25.23
N GLU A 525 20.74 -26.53 -24.25
CA GLU A 525 21.82 -27.51 -24.37
C GLU A 525 21.78 -28.31 -23.05
N LEU A 526 21.53 -29.61 -22.95
CA LEU A 526 21.73 -30.74 -23.84
C LEU A 526 20.79 -31.90 -23.42
N PHE A 527 20.46 -32.75 -24.40
CA PHE A 527 20.07 -34.16 -24.27
C PHE A 527 20.93 -34.89 -23.21
N GLU A 528 20.53 -35.96 -22.51
CA GLU A 528 19.89 -37.16 -23.03
C GLU A 528 19.44 -38.07 -21.86
N VAL A 529 18.38 -38.82 -22.12
CA VAL A 529 17.85 -39.92 -21.30
C VAL A 529 18.87 -41.06 -21.19
N ARG A 530 19.16 -41.57 -19.97
CA ARG A 530 19.36 -43.03 -19.76
C ARG A 530 19.21 -43.50 -18.31
N GLU A 531 18.18 -44.34 -18.14
CA GLU A 531 18.03 -45.55 -17.31
C GLU A 531 18.75 -45.72 -15.94
N LYS A 532 17.93 -46.06 -14.93
CA LYS A 532 18.24 -46.82 -13.69
C LYS A 532 19.08 -48.10 -13.97
N PRO A 533 19.83 -48.71 -13.01
CA PRO A 533 19.37 -49.03 -11.62
C PRO A 533 20.44 -48.95 -10.50
N GLY A 534 20.01 -49.07 -9.22
CA GLY A 534 20.88 -49.31 -8.04
C GLY A 534 21.53 -50.72 -8.05
N PRO A 535 22.18 -51.24 -6.97
CA PRO A 535 22.00 -50.92 -5.53
C PRO A 535 23.31 -50.94 -4.66
N GLU A 536 23.13 -50.78 -3.34
CA GLU A 536 23.90 -51.35 -2.19
C GLU A 536 24.40 -50.37 -1.11
N MET A 537 24.08 -50.74 0.13
CA MET A 537 24.11 -50.03 1.43
C MET A 537 25.37 -50.46 2.26
N PRO A 538 25.52 -50.32 3.62
CA PRO A 538 24.76 -49.62 4.69
C PRO A 538 25.59 -48.94 5.83
N ASN A 539 24.86 -48.34 6.80
CA ASN A 539 25.19 -48.07 8.22
C ASN A 539 26.03 -46.81 8.56
N MET A 540 25.77 -46.01 9.62
CA MET A 540 24.98 -46.22 10.84
C MET A 540 24.66 -44.87 11.55
N ALA A 541 23.48 -44.81 12.20
CA ALA A 541 23.12 -44.02 13.39
C ALA A 541 22.80 -42.49 13.28
N PRO A 542 21.95 -41.96 14.20
CA PRO A 542 20.97 -40.90 13.92
C PRO A 542 21.50 -39.51 14.26
N SER A 543 21.25 -38.53 13.40
CA SER A 543 21.27 -37.11 13.81
C SER A 543 19.88 -36.53 13.68
N VAL A 544 19.32 -36.26 14.85
CA VAL A 544 18.25 -35.29 15.06
C VAL A 544 18.70 -34.00 14.40
N THR A 545 17.89 -33.48 13.49
CA THR A 545 18.11 -32.20 12.82
C THR A 545 17.97 -31.04 13.83
N ASN A 546 19.05 -30.72 14.54
CA ASN A 546 19.23 -29.43 15.20
C ASN A 546 19.68 -28.41 14.14
N ASN A 547 18.73 -27.83 13.41
CA ASN A 547 18.99 -26.63 12.59
C ASN A 547 18.72 -25.32 13.36
N ALA A 548 18.57 -25.38 14.69
CA ALA A 548 18.41 -24.20 15.56
C ALA A 548 19.73 -23.72 16.19
N ASP A 549 20.73 -24.60 16.38
CA ASP A 549 21.98 -24.27 17.12
C ASP A 549 22.94 -23.35 16.36
N LEU A 550 22.90 -23.30 15.02
CA LEU A 550 23.83 -22.47 14.25
C LEU A 550 23.46 -20.98 14.22
N THR A 551 22.20 -20.66 14.56
CA THR A 551 21.72 -19.29 14.68
C THR A 551 22.01 -18.79 16.09
N ASP A 552 21.69 -19.61 17.11
CA ASP A 552 22.04 -19.35 18.51
C ASP A 552 23.56 -19.21 18.71
N ALA A 553 24.39 -20.08 18.14
CA ALA A 553 25.85 -19.96 18.27
C ALA A 553 26.43 -18.71 17.59
N ARG A 554 25.77 -18.18 16.54
CA ARG A 554 26.16 -16.91 15.92
C ARG A 554 25.69 -15.72 16.74
N GLU A 555 24.49 -15.78 17.29
CA GLU A 555 23.90 -14.74 18.12
C GLU A 555 24.60 -14.62 19.48
N ILE A 556 24.92 -15.75 20.12
CA ILE A 556 25.80 -15.86 21.29
C ILE A 556 27.19 -15.28 20.99
N ASN A 557 27.73 -15.52 19.78
CA ASN A 557 29.00 -14.92 19.36
C ASN A 557 28.91 -13.41 19.17
N PHE A 558 27.80 -12.86 18.66
CA PHE A 558 27.63 -11.40 18.51
C PHE A 558 27.42 -10.70 19.85
N GLU A 559 26.66 -11.29 20.77
CA GLU A 559 26.46 -10.74 22.11
C GLU A 559 27.74 -10.81 22.95
N TYR A 560 28.46 -11.93 22.87
CA TYR A 560 29.78 -12.08 23.49
C TYR A 560 30.83 -11.15 22.84
N LEU A 561 30.85 -11.03 21.51
CA LEU A 561 31.73 -10.10 20.80
C LEU A 561 31.47 -8.66 21.21
N LYS A 562 30.20 -8.24 21.29
CA LYS A 562 29.83 -6.90 21.76
C LYS A 562 30.35 -6.66 23.18
N HIS A 563 30.19 -7.64 24.08
CA HIS A 563 30.69 -7.52 25.46
C HIS A 563 32.22 -7.46 25.52
N VAL A 564 32.92 -8.32 24.77
CA VAL A 564 34.39 -8.38 24.76
C VAL A 564 34.99 -7.12 24.13
N VAL A 565 34.43 -6.61 23.03
CA VAL A 565 34.88 -5.36 22.40
C VAL A 565 34.60 -4.17 23.30
N LEU A 566 33.41 -4.07 23.89
CA LEU A 566 33.08 -2.99 24.83
C LEU A 566 34.02 -3.01 26.05
N LYS A 567 34.29 -4.21 26.60
CA LYS A 567 35.22 -4.39 27.72
C LYS A 567 36.65 -4.03 27.32
N PHE A 568 37.11 -4.44 26.14
CA PHE A 568 38.43 -4.10 25.59
C PHE A 568 38.61 -2.58 25.44
N MET A 569 37.57 -1.87 24.99
CA MET A 569 37.62 -0.41 24.80
C MET A 569 37.49 0.38 26.11
N SER A 570 36.96 -0.23 27.17
CA SER A 570 36.61 0.46 28.43
C SER A 570 37.49 0.08 29.63
N CYS A 571 38.33 -0.94 29.52
CA CYS A 571 39.22 -1.38 30.59
C CYS A 571 40.58 -0.66 30.56
N ARG A 572 41.38 -0.83 31.63
CA ARG A 572 42.74 -0.26 31.70
C ARG A 572 43.65 -0.94 30.67
N GLU A 573 44.67 -0.25 30.19
CA GLU A 573 45.56 -0.74 29.14
C GLU A 573 46.17 -2.11 29.49
N SER A 574 46.55 -2.32 30.77
CA SER A 574 47.09 -3.61 31.25
C SER A 574 46.07 -4.77 31.17
N GLU A 575 44.77 -4.48 31.32
CA GLU A 575 43.70 -5.45 31.22
C GLU A 575 43.30 -5.69 29.76
N ALA A 576 43.31 -4.64 28.93
CA ALA A 576 43.08 -4.72 27.49
C ALA A 576 44.12 -5.63 26.82
N PHE A 577 45.37 -5.61 27.29
CA PHE A 577 46.43 -6.47 26.79
C PHE A 577 46.12 -7.97 26.91
N HIS A 578 45.45 -8.40 27.99
CA HIS A 578 45.01 -9.79 28.15
C HIS A 578 43.81 -10.15 27.25
N LEU A 579 43.04 -9.16 26.81
CA LEU A 579 41.87 -9.33 25.96
C LEU A 579 42.20 -9.33 24.46
N ILE A 580 43.42 -8.93 24.07
CA ILE A 580 43.86 -8.92 22.66
C ILE A 580 43.55 -10.26 21.98
N LYS A 581 43.94 -11.38 22.60
CA LYS A 581 43.78 -12.71 22.00
C LYS A 581 42.30 -13.11 21.85
N ALA A 582 41.45 -12.69 22.77
CA ALA A 582 40.01 -12.92 22.67
C ALA A 582 39.39 -12.08 21.54
N VAL A 583 39.77 -10.81 21.44
CA VAL A 583 39.32 -9.90 20.38
C VAL A 583 39.81 -10.37 19.01
N SER A 584 41.06 -10.80 18.87
CA SER A 584 41.61 -11.33 17.63
C SER A 584 40.83 -12.54 17.12
N VAL A 585 40.49 -13.47 18.02
CA VAL A 585 39.73 -14.68 17.65
C VAL A 585 38.29 -14.35 17.28
N LEU A 586 37.62 -13.45 18.02
CA LEU A 586 36.22 -13.11 17.76
C LEU A 586 36.03 -12.23 16.52
N LEU A 587 37.01 -11.38 16.19
CA LEU A 587 36.99 -10.50 15.01
C LEU A 587 37.77 -11.06 13.81
N ASN A 588 38.34 -12.26 13.94
CA ASN A 588 39.19 -12.89 12.92
C ASN A 588 40.34 -11.99 12.44
N PHE A 589 41.08 -11.38 13.38
CA PHE A 589 42.25 -10.59 13.05
C PHE A 589 43.39 -11.45 12.51
N SER A 590 44.13 -10.90 11.56
CA SER A 590 45.39 -11.47 11.13
C SER A 590 46.46 -11.34 12.23
N GLN A 591 47.54 -12.11 12.12
CA GLN A 591 48.65 -12.01 13.08
C GLN A 591 49.29 -10.61 13.07
N GLU A 592 49.27 -9.93 11.92
CA GLU A 592 49.74 -8.55 11.77
C GLU A 592 48.83 -7.55 12.48
N GLU A 593 47.50 -7.72 12.37
CA GLU A 593 46.50 -6.88 13.06
C GLU A 593 46.56 -7.07 14.58
N GLU A 594 46.72 -8.32 15.05
CA GLU A 594 46.94 -8.63 16.48
C GLU A 594 48.22 -7.97 17.02
N ASN A 595 49.33 -8.08 16.27
CA ASN A 595 50.60 -7.47 16.65
C ASN A 595 50.52 -5.93 16.69
N MET A 596 49.75 -5.31 15.79
CA MET A 596 49.55 -3.86 15.80
C MET A 596 48.82 -3.38 17.06
N LEU A 597 47.78 -4.11 17.49
CA LEU A 597 47.08 -3.82 18.73
C LEU A 597 48.01 -3.97 19.94
N LYS A 598 48.84 -5.02 19.92
CA LYS A 598 49.84 -5.27 20.97
C LYS A 598 50.87 -4.15 21.06
N GLU A 599 51.47 -3.74 19.94
CA GLU A 599 52.43 -2.64 19.86
C GLU A 599 51.80 -1.30 20.30
N THR A 600 50.54 -1.07 19.96
CA THR A 600 49.80 0.15 20.33
C THR A 600 49.53 0.21 21.84
N LEU A 601 49.16 -0.92 22.45
CA LEU A 601 48.96 -1.03 23.89
C LEU A 601 50.28 -0.95 24.68
N GLU A 602 51.35 -1.58 24.18
CA GLU A 602 52.70 -1.47 24.76
C GLU A 602 53.23 -0.04 24.70
N TYR A 603 52.99 0.68 23.60
CA TYR A 603 53.29 2.11 23.50
C TYR A 603 52.52 2.92 24.55
N LYS A 604 51.21 2.71 24.70
CA LYS A 604 50.40 3.43 25.69
C LYS A 604 50.81 3.16 27.14
N MET A 605 51.37 1.97 27.43
CA MET A 605 51.87 1.62 28.76
C MET A 605 53.33 2.02 29.00
N SER A 606 54.07 2.43 27.96
CA SER A 606 55.48 2.79 28.04
C SER A 606 55.68 4.30 28.03
N TRP A 607 56.48 4.82 28.95
CA TRP A 607 56.83 6.25 29.02
C TRP A 607 57.83 6.68 27.93
N PHE A 608 58.53 5.73 27.28
CA PHE A 608 59.67 6.01 26.39
C PHE A 608 59.50 5.49 24.95
N GLY A 609 58.31 5.03 24.57
CA GLY A 609 58.07 4.48 23.23
C GLY A 609 57.81 5.54 22.15
N SER A 610 58.15 5.25 20.90
CA SER A 610 57.67 5.98 19.73
C SER A 610 56.31 5.41 19.30
N LYS A 611 55.37 6.26 18.88
CA LYS A 611 54.06 5.82 18.38
C LYS A 611 54.27 4.83 17.21
N PRO A 612 53.67 3.62 17.23
CA PRO A 612 53.85 2.65 16.17
C PRO A 612 53.39 3.23 14.82
N ALA A 613 54.23 3.10 13.79
CA ALA A 613 53.95 3.63 12.47
C ALA A 613 52.85 2.79 11.79
N PRO A 614 51.80 3.40 11.22
CA PRO A 614 50.81 2.66 10.45
C PRO A 614 51.50 2.12 9.19
N LYS A 615 51.86 0.83 9.19
CA LYS A 615 52.23 0.12 7.96
C LYS A 615 51.00 0.23 7.05
N GLY A 616 51.18 0.85 5.88
CA GLY A 616 50.12 1.46 5.08
C GLY A 616 48.83 0.65 4.93
N SER A 617 47.70 1.37 4.91
CA SER A 617 46.34 0.93 4.57
C SER A 617 46.15 -0.60 4.47
N ILE A 618 46.08 -1.28 5.62
CA ILE A 618 45.66 -2.68 5.65
C ILE A 618 44.18 -2.69 5.25
N ARG A 619 43.89 -3.28 4.09
CA ARG A 619 42.53 -3.48 3.58
C ARG A 619 41.76 -4.29 4.64
N PRO A 620 40.61 -3.81 5.15
CA PRO A 620 39.83 -4.55 6.13
C PRO A 620 39.48 -5.95 5.61
N SER A 621 39.79 -6.97 6.40
CA SER A 621 39.58 -8.40 6.10
C SER A 621 38.11 -8.78 5.83
N ILE A 622 37.16 -7.87 6.07
CA ILE A 622 35.73 -7.98 5.76
C ILE A 622 35.36 -7.76 4.29
N SER A 623 36.34 -7.54 3.40
CA SER A 623 36.09 -7.38 1.96
C SER A 623 36.34 -8.70 1.19
N ASN A 624 35.25 -9.48 1.09
CA ASN A 624 35.08 -10.71 0.31
C ASN A 624 35.88 -10.70 -1.02
N PRO A 625 36.60 -11.78 -1.39
CA PRO A 625 37.35 -11.81 -2.65
C PRO A 625 36.47 -12.31 -3.82
N ARG A 626 36.52 -11.55 -4.93
CA ARG A 626 36.06 -11.86 -6.30
C ARG A 626 34.58 -11.63 -6.63
N ILE A 627 34.31 -10.49 -7.26
CA ILE A 627 33.51 -10.43 -8.49
C ILE A 627 34.33 -9.58 -9.48
N PRO A 628 34.84 -10.13 -10.59
CA PRO A 628 35.46 -9.32 -11.64
C PRO A 628 34.35 -8.62 -12.42
N TRP A 629 34.42 -7.29 -12.49
CA TRP A 629 33.51 -6.50 -13.29
C TRP A 629 33.88 -6.64 -14.76
N SER A 630 32.91 -7.05 -15.58
CA SER A 630 32.76 -6.68 -16.99
C SER A 630 31.39 -6.03 -17.13
#